data_AF-A0A0K1IWD6-F1
#
_entry.id   AF-A0A0K1IWD6-F1
#
_cell.length_a   1.000
_cell.length_b   1.000
_cell.length_c   1.000
_cell.angle_alpha   90.00
_cell.angle_beta   90.00
_cell.angle_gamma   90.00
#
_symmetry.space_group_name_H-M   'P 1'
#
loop_
_entity.id
_entity.type
_entity.pdbx_description
1 polymer ?
#
loop_
_entity_poly.entity_id
_entity_poly.type
_entity_poly.pdbx_seq_one_letter_code
_entity_poly.pdbx_strand_id
1 'polypeptide(L)'
;MRRGLSEATRRVDRWLDQVFFAAWEVSVLAIPTLWLLLFATPRAAVSLSGLTALAVSAVAVGTFRGGYVGTGSWPRPGHLPTLPIRSAYYSLVVGGAALLGAAAQVHTGWFWAGIVVPVFAVGALAMLPSVVAAVEQTARLTL
;
A
#
# COMPACT_ATOMS: atom_id res chain seq x y z
N MET A 1 24.34 19.66 19.49
CA MET A 1 22.90 19.86 19.22
C MET A 1 22.59 20.15 17.73
N ARG A 2 23.24 21.14 17.07
CA ARG A 2 22.96 21.47 15.64
C ARG A 2 23.21 20.33 14.62
N ARG A 3 24.24 19.48 14.81
CA ARG A 3 24.51 18.35 13.89
C ARG A 3 23.42 17.27 13.91
N GLY A 4 22.91 16.90 15.09
CA GLY A 4 21.87 15.89 15.25
C GLY A 4 20.53 16.30 14.63
N LEU A 5 20.15 17.58 14.72
CA LEU A 5 18.98 18.10 14.01
C LEU A 5 19.14 17.99 12.49
N SER A 6 20.34 18.27 11.95
CA SER A 6 20.60 18.17 10.50
C SER A 6 20.54 16.74 9.95
N GLU A 7 20.90 15.75 10.76
CA GLU A 7 20.81 14.34 10.39
C GLU A 7 19.38 13.83 10.47
N ALA A 8 18.64 14.23 11.50
CA ALA A 8 17.22 13.93 11.62
C ALA A 8 16.42 14.52 10.46
N THR A 9 16.66 15.78 10.09
CA THR A 9 16.01 16.41 8.93
C THR A 9 16.34 15.65 7.64
N ARG A 10 17.61 15.32 7.38
CA ARG A 10 18.01 14.53 6.20
C ARG A 10 17.42 13.11 6.18
N ARG A 11 17.11 12.54 7.34
CA ARG A 11 16.42 11.24 7.41
C ARG A 11 14.94 11.37 7.08
N VAL A 12 14.27 12.39 7.61
CA VAL A 12 12.86 12.67 7.29
C VAL A 12 12.68 13.01 5.82
N ASP A 13 13.57 13.84 5.26
CA ASP A 13 13.54 14.25 3.85
C ASP A 13 13.63 13.02 2.93
N ARG A 14 14.60 12.14 3.18
CA ARG A 14 14.71 10.86 2.45
C ARG A 14 13.49 9.96 2.65
N TRP A 15 12.87 9.94 3.82
CA TRP A 15 11.66 9.16 4.05
C TRP A 15 10.48 9.73 3.26
N LEU A 16 10.32 11.05 3.23
CA LEU A 16 9.30 11.73 2.44
C LEU A 16 9.46 11.47 0.94
N ASP A 17 10.68 11.49 0.42
CA ASP A 17 10.95 11.11 -0.97
C ASP A 17 10.47 9.69 -1.26
N GLN A 18 10.79 8.73 -0.38
CA GLN A 18 10.34 7.35 -0.55
C GLN A 18 8.82 7.22 -0.50
N VAL A 19 8.16 7.93 0.42
CA VAL A 19 6.70 7.96 0.52
C VAL A 19 6.08 8.63 -0.70
N PHE A 20 6.68 9.69 -1.24
CA PHE A 20 6.21 10.37 -2.44
C PHE A 20 6.29 9.46 -3.67
N PHE A 21 7.42 8.80 -3.90
CA PHE A 21 7.56 7.83 -4.99
C PHE A 21 6.62 6.63 -4.80
N ALA A 22 6.46 6.15 -3.57
CA ALA A 22 5.50 5.09 -3.26
C ALA A 22 4.05 5.54 -3.49
N ALA A 23 3.69 6.78 -3.16
CA ALA A 23 2.35 7.33 -3.38
C ALA A 23 2.01 7.36 -4.86
N TRP A 24 2.91 7.86 -5.69
CA TRP A 24 2.74 7.86 -7.15
C TRP A 24 2.54 6.43 -7.67
N GLU A 25 3.43 5.53 -7.26
CA GLU A 25 3.43 4.17 -7.76
C GLU A 25 2.21 3.36 -7.33
N VAL A 26 1.83 3.41 -6.04
CA VAL A 26 0.62 2.75 -5.53
C VAL A 26 -0.61 3.31 -6.24
N SER A 27 -0.69 4.64 -6.41
CA SER A 27 -1.85 5.26 -7.07
C SER A 27 -1.98 4.80 -8.53
N VAL A 28 -0.87 4.77 -9.28
CA VAL A 28 -0.87 4.34 -10.69
C VAL A 28 -1.16 2.84 -10.81
N LEU A 29 -0.51 2.01 -10.00
CA LEU A 29 -0.62 0.57 -10.10
C LEU A 29 -1.94 0.02 -9.53
N ALA A 30 -2.61 0.77 -8.66
CA ALA A 30 -3.94 0.45 -8.14
C ALA A 30 -5.10 1.01 -8.98
N ILE A 31 -4.84 1.75 -10.07
CA ILE A 31 -5.88 2.31 -10.97
C ILE A 31 -7.01 1.33 -11.28
N PRO A 32 -6.74 0.04 -11.64
CA PRO A 32 -7.81 -0.91 -11.96
C PRO A 32 -8.83 -1.05 -10.82
N THR A 33 -8.35 -1.18 -9.59
CA THR A 33 -9.22 -1.25 -8.41
C THR A 33 -9.88 0.08 -8.10
N LEU A 34 -9.14 1.19 -8.20
CA LEU A 34 -9.72 2.52 -7.94
C LEU A 34 -10.90 2.79 -8.87
N TRP A 35 -10.77 2.40 -10.14
CA TRP A 35 -11.85 2.48 -11.12
C TRP A 35 -13.06 1.61 -10.71
N LEU A 36 -12.84 0.38 -10.27
CA LEU A 36 -13.91 -0.50 -9.77
C LEU A 36 -14.62 0.08 -8.54
N LEU A 37 -13.87 0.67 -7.60
CA LEU A 37 -14.42 1.28 -6.39
C LEU A 37 -15.34 2.47 -6.68
N LEU A 38 -15.24 3.12 -7.84
CA LEU A 38 -16.18 4.19 -8.25
C LEU A 38 -17.62 3.69 -8.39
N PHE A 39 -17.79 2.40 -8.69
CA PHE A 39 -19.10 1.77 -8.85
C PHE A 39 -19.58 1.05 -7.58
N ALA A 40 -18.73 0.96 -6.56
CA ALA A 40 -19.07 0.27 -5.32
C ALA A 40 -20.03 1.11 -4.45
N THR A 41 -20.87 0.41 -3.69
CA THR A 41 -21.83 1.01 -2.76
C THR A 41 -21.66 0.40 -1.38
N PRO A 42 -21.88 1.17 -0.30
CA PRO A 42 -22.25 2.60 -0.26
C PRO A 42 -21.09 3.56 -0.54
N ARG A 43 -21.32 4.59 -1.36
CA ARG A 43 -20.25 5.47 -1.88
C ARG A 43 -19.45 6.18 -0.80
N ALA A 44 -20.11 6.75 0.22
CA ALA A 44 -19.42 7.51 1.26
C ALA A 44 -18.45 6.64 2.09
N ALA A 45 -18.88 5.44 2.48
CA ALA A 45 -18.06 4.50 3.25
C ALA A 45 -16.89 3.96 2.41
N VAL A 46 -17.14 3.65 1.13
CA VAL A 46 -16.11 3.21 0.19
C VAL A 46 -15.09 4.31 -0.08
N SER A 47 -15.50 5.56 -0.28
CA SER A 47 -14.58 6.67 -0.51
C SER A 47 -13.68 6.95 0.69
N LEU A 48 -14.23 6.96 1.92
CA LEU A 48 -13.44 7.12 3.14
C LEU A 48 -12.42 5.99 3.30
N SER A 49 -12.87 4.76 3.12
CA SER A 49 -12.03 3.57 3.28
C SER A 49 -10.99 3.46 2.17
N GLY A 50 -11.34 3.81 0.94
CA GLY A 50 -10.45 3.83 -0.21
C GLY A 50 -9.36 4.90 -0.10
N LEU A 51 -9.70 6.11 0.34
CA LEU A 51 -8.72 7.17 0.60
C LEU A 51 -7.76 6.77 1.74
N THR A 52 -8.30 6.19 2.81
CA THR A 52 -7.47 5.70 3.92
C THR A 52 -6.54 4.59 3.46
N ALA A 53 -7.06 3.60 2.74
CA ALA A 53 -6.28 2.50 2.18
C ALA A 53 -5.15 3.00 1.28
N LEU A 54 -5.43 3.95 0.37
CA LEU A 54 -4.42 4.55 -0.50
C LEU A 54 -3.33 5.28 0.29
N ALA A 55 -3.73 6.18 1.20
CA ALA A 55 -2.79 6.98 1.98
C ALA A 55 -1.88 6.11 2.86
N VAL A 56 -2.47 5.15 3.56
CA VAL A 56 -1.74 4.19 4.40
C VAL A 56 -0.83 3.32 3.54
N SER A 57 -1.30 2.87 2.37
CA SER A 57 -0.49 2.03 1.48
C SER A 57 0.75 2.77 0.97
N ALA A 58 0.61 4.04 0.60
CA ALA A 58 1.73 4.89 0.18
C ALA A 58 2.78 5.02 1.29
N VAL A 59 2.34 5.34 2.51
CA VAL A 59 3.21 5.48 3.68
C VAL A 59 3.90 4.15 4.02
N ALA A 60 3.15 3.05 4.02
CA ALA A 60 3.66 1.72 4.33
C ALA A 60 4.71 1.27 3.32
N VAL A 61 4.41 1.35 2.02
CA VAL A 61 5.35 0.97 0.96
C VAL A 61 6.62 1.82 1.00
N GLY A 62 6.50 3.14 1.18
CA GLY A 62 7.66 4.03 1.31
C GLY A 62 8.53 3.68 2.53
N THR A 63 7.88 3.37 3.66
CA THR A 63 8.57 3.00 4.92
C THR A 63 9.29 1.65 4.81
N PHE A 64 8.63 0.62 4.29
CA PHE A 64 9.21 -0.70 4.15
C PHE A 64 10.32 -0.73 3.09
N ARG A 65 10.08 -0.13 1.92
CA ARG A 65 11.07 -0.05 0.84
C ARG A 65 12.29 0.78 1.22
N GLY A 66 12.07 1.89 1.93
CA GLY A 66 13.17 2.73 2.43
C GLY A 66 14.02 2.05 3.51
N GLY A 67 13.68 0.84 3.94
CA GLY A 67 14.41 0.09 4.96
C GLY A 67 14.24 0.65 6.37
N TYR A 68 13.23 1.50 6.59
CA TYR A 68 12.93 2.05 7.92
C TYR A 68 12.31 0.98 8.83
N VAL A 69 11.63 -0.02 8.23
CA VAL A 69 11.18 -1.25 8.87
C VAL A 69 11.55 -2.42 7.97
N GLY A 70 12.30 -3.39 8.49
CA GLY A 70 12.81 -4.51 7.72
C GLY A 70 11.76 -5.60 7.49
N THR A 71 11.27 -5.73 6.26
CA THR A 71 10.31 -6.80 5.88
C THR A 71 10.79 -7.67 4.72
N GLY A 72 12.08 -7.58 4.37
CA GLY A 72 12.71 -8.33 3.29
C GLY A 72 13.20 -7.45 2.13
N SER A 73 13.57 -8.09 1.02
CA SER A 73 14.08 -7.41 -0.17
C SER A 73 12.96 -6.87 -1.04
N TRP A 74 12.67 -5.59 -0.91
CA TRP A 74 11.64 -4.93 -1.72
C TRP A 74 12.08 -4.77 -3.19
N PRO A 75 11.18 -4.98 -4.16
CA PRO A 75 11.44 -4.66 -5.55
C PRO A 75 11.84 -3.19 -5.73
N ARG A 76 12.81 -2.94 -6.60
CA ARG A 76 13.22 -1.58 -6.96
C ARG A 76 12.05 -0.83 -7.61
N PRO A 77 11.89 0.48 -7.36
CA PRO A 77 10.93 1.31 -8.08
C PRO A 77 11.17 1.16 -9.59
N GLY A 78 10.10 0.97 -10.38
CA GLY A 78 10.19 0.88 -11.84
C GLY A 78 10.78 -0.42 -12.41
N HIS A 79 10.99 -1.46 -11.60
CA HIS A 79 11.45 -2.76 -12.11
C HIS A 79 10.36 -3.45 -12.95
N LEU A 80 10.46 -3.31 -14.28
CA LEU A 80 9.44 -3.72 -15.27
C LEU A 80 8.91 -5.15 -15.08
N PRO A 81 9.76 -6.18 -14.84
CA PRO A 81 9.28 -7.56 -14.67
C PRO A 81 8.32 -7.75 -13.50
N THR A 82 8.44 -6.94 -12.46
CA THR A 82 7.60 -7.05 -11.25
C THR A 82 6.34 -6.19 -11.32
N LEU A 83 6.19 -5.34 -12.35
CA LEU A 83 5.07 -4.40 -12.44
C LEU A 83 3.69 -5.09 -12.45
N PRO A 84 3.46 -6.18 -13.22
CA PRO A 84 2.14 -6.82 -13.24
C PRO A 84 1.76 -7.40 -11.87
N ILE A 85 2.70 -8.09 -11.22
CA ILE A 85 2.49 -8.69 -9.89
C ILE A 85 2.19 -7.60 -8.86
N ARG A 86 2.93 -6.50 -8.90
CA ARG A 86 2.75 -5.39 -7.96
C ARG A 86 1.45 -4.63 -8.21
N SER A 87 1.06 -4.45 -9.48
CA SER A 87 -0.25 -3.90 -9.83
C SER A 87 -1.40 -4.75 -9.31
N ALA A 88 -1.33 -6.07 -9.55
CA ALA A 88 -2.31 -7.00 -9.03
C ALA A 88 -2.35 -6.96 -7.50
N TYR A 89 -1.19 -7.00 -6.84
CA TYR A 89 -1.09 -7.02 -5.38
C TYR A 89 -1.59 -5.73 -4.73
N TYR A 90 -1.16 -4.56 -5.22
CA TYR A 90 -1.63 -3.27 -4.69
C TYR A 90 -3.13 -3.08 -4.94
N SER A 91 -3.63 -3.49 -6.11
CA SER A 91 -5.06 -3.49 -6.40
C SER A 91 -5.82 -4.33 -5.37
N LEU A 92 -5.36 -5.56 -5.11
CA LEU A 92 -6.00 -6.47 -4.16
C LEU A 92 -5.97 -5.92 -2.73
N VAL A 93 -4.83 -5.40 -2.28
CA VAL A 93 -4.69 -4.86 -0.93
C VAL A 93 -5.50 -3.57 -0.75
N VAL A 94 -5.36 -2.59 -1.66
CA VAL A 94 -6.10 -1.32 -1.57
C VAL A 94 -7.60 -1.55 -1.69
N GLY A 95 -8.02 -2.36 -2.66
CA GLY A 95 -9.43 -2.66 -2.92
C GLY A 95 -10.05 -3.48 -1.81
N GLY A 96 -9.36 -4.54 -1.37
CA GLY A 96 -9.79 -5.36 -0.25
C GLY A 96 -9.91 -4.55 1.03
N ALA A 97 -8.92 -3.73 1.36
CA ALA A 97 -8.96 -2.85 2.53
C ALA A 97 -10.10 -1.85 2.45
N ALA A 98 -10.32 -1.22 1.28
CA ALA A 98 -11.42 -0.29 1.06
C ALA A 98 -12.79 -0.94 1.25
N LEU A 99 -13.01 -2.12 0.67
CA LEU A 99 -14.28 -2.84 0.76
C LEU A 99 -14.53 -3.39 2.17
N LEU A 100 -13.50 -3.93 2.82
CA LEU A 100 -13.60 -4.40 4.21
C LEU A 100 -13.88 -3.25 5.18
N GLY A 101 -13.20 -2.11 5.01
CA GLY A 101 -13.46 -0.91 5.81
C GLY A 101 -14.88 -0.39 5.61
N ALA A 102 -15.34 -0.32 4.37
CA ALA A 102 -16.70 0.11 4.05
C ALA A 102 -17.75 -0.85 4.63
N ALA A 103 -17.53 -2.17 4.49
CA ALA A 103 -18.41 -3.19 5.04
C ALA A 103 -18.47 -3.10 6.58
N ALA A 104 -17.33 -2.94 7.24
CA ALA A 104 -17.26 -2.78 8.69
C ALA A 104 -17.99 -1.52 9.16
N GLN A 105 -17.79 -0.39 8.48
CA GLN A 105 -18.49 0.87 8.78
C GLN A 105 -20.00 0.74 8.63
N VAL A 106 -20.47 0.09 7.57
CA VAL A 106 -21.91 -0.11 7.32
C VAL A 106 -22.51 -1.07 8.36
N HIS A 107 -21.81 -2.15 8.68
CA HIS A 107 -22.33 -3.16 9.60
C HIS A 107 -22.36 -2.70 11.06
N THR A 108 -21.34 -1.95 11.49
CA THR A 108 -21.24 -1.46 12.87
C THR A 108 -21.91 -0.11 13.08
N GLY A 109 -22.18 0.64 12.01
CA GLY A 109 -22.59 2.05 12.07
C GLY A 109 -21.49 3.00 12.56
N TRP A 110 -20.29 2.49 12.82
CA TRP A 110 -19.20 3.27 13.39
C TRP A 110 -18.34 3.91 12.30
N PHE A 111 -18.41 5.24 12.17
CA PHE A 111 -17.66 6.01 11.16
C PHE A 111 -16.17 5.64 11.10
N TRP A 112 -15.52 5.51 12.25
CA TRP A 112 -14.08 5.25 12.33
C TRP A 112 -13.68 3.85 11.85
N ALA A 113 -14.61 2.89 11.73
CA ALA A 113 -14.31 1.58 11.17
C ALA A 113 -13.78 1.69 9.73
N GLY A 114 -14.27 2.67 8.95
CA GLY A 114 -13.79 2.97 7.60
C GLY A 114 -12.36 3.53 7.57
N ILE A 115 -11.77 3.87 8.71
CA ILE A 115 -10.37 4.32 8.82
C ILE A 115 -9.51 3.21 9.44
N VAL A 116 -9.96 2.66 10.57
CA VAL A 116 -9.19 1.68 11.35
C VAL A 116 -8.98 0.38 10.58
N VAL A 117 -10.01 -0.13 9.89
CA VAL A 117 -9.89 -1.40 9.17
C VAL A 117 -8.91 -1.31 8.00
N PRO A 118 -8.96 -0.29 7.13
CA PRO A 118 -7.97 -0.13 6.08
C PRO A 118 -6.52 0.04 6.57
N VAL A 119 -6.30 0.55 7.79
CA VAL A 119 -4.94 0.67 8.35
C VAL A 119 -4.25 -0.69 8.48
N PHE A 120 -4.99 -1.78 8.70
CA PHE A 120 -4.41 -3.12 8.78
C PHE A 120 -3.86 -3.63 7.44
N ALA A 121 -4.13 -2.94 6.31
CA ALA A 121 -3.49 -3.20 5.03
C ALA A 121 -1.96 -3.12 5.09
N VAL A 122 -1.40 -2.37 6.05
CA VAL A 122 0.04 -2.32 6.33
C VAL A 122 0.64 -3.73 6.48
N GLY A 123 -0.07 -4.63 7.19
CA GLY A 123 0.37 -6.00 7.42
C GLY A 123 0.44 -6.81 6.12
N ALA A 124 -0.56 -6.66 5.25
CA ALA A 124 -0.54 -7.28 3.94
C ALA A 124 0.64 -6.75 3.10
N LEU A 125 0.83 -5.42 3.05
CA LEU A 125 1.91 -4.81 2.29
C LEU A 125 3.31 -5.26 2.75
N ALA A 126 3.50 -5.50 4.05
CA ALA A 126 4.74 -6.06 4.57
C ALA A 126 5.12 -7.42 3.93
N MET A 127 4.14 -8.19 3.46
CA MET A 127 4.35 -9.51 2.83
C MET A 127 4.70 -9.45 1.34
N LEU A 128 4.68 -8.27 0.70
CA LEU A 128 4.96 -8.13 -0.74
C LEU A 128 6.27 -8.81 -1.18
N PRO A 129 7.42 -8.66 -0.48
CA PRO A 129 8.66 -9.33 -0.88
C PRO A 129 8.53 -10.86 -0.96
N SER A 130 7.84 -11.47 0.00
CA SER A 130 7.57 -12.90 0.03
C SER A 130 6.67 -13.35 -1.11
N VAL A 131 5.65 -12.54 -1.44
CA VAL A 131 4.74 -12.83 -2.56
C VAL A 131 5.48 -12.78 -3.89
N VAL A 132 6.33 -11.78 -4.11
CA VAL A 132 7.14 -11.69 -5.33
C VAL A 132 8.07 -12.91 -5.45
N ALA A 133 8.77 -13.26 -4.37
CA ALA A 133 9.64 -14.44 -4.35
C ALA A 133 8.88 -15.75 -4.65
N ALA A 134 7.69 -15.92 -4.06
CA ALA A 134 6.86 -17.11 -4.29
C ALA A 134 6.38 -17.20 -5.74
N VAL A 135 5.95 -16.09 -6.34
CA VAL A 135 5.52 -16.06 -7.75
C VAL A 135 6.70 -16.36 -8.68
N GLU A 136 7.87 -15.78 -8.43
CA GLU A 136 9.08 -16.05 -9.21
C GLU A 136 9.52 -17.52 -9.10
N GLN A 137 9.45 -18.11 -7.90
CA GLN A 137 9.76 -19.52 -7.71
C GLN A 137 8.77 -20.42 -8.46
N THR A 138 7.48 -20.11 -8.40
CA THR A 138 6.44 -20.88 -9.09
C THR A 138 6.62 -20.82 -10.61
N ALA A 139 6.90 -19.63 -11.14
CA ALA A 139 7.14 -19.44 -12.58
C ALA A 139 8.34 -20.26 -13.09
N ARG A 140 9.38 -20.46 -12.27
CA ARG A 140 10.54 -21.31 -12.61
C ARG A 140 10.23 -22.80 -12.60
N LEU A 141 9.22 -23.24 -11.86
CA LEU A 141 8.84 -24.66 -11.77
C LEU A 141 7.86 -25.08 -12.87
N THR A 142 7.17 -24.12 -13.48
CA THR A 142 6.17 -24.34 -14.53
C THR A 142 6.68 -24.14 -15.95
N LEU A 143 7.94 -23.71 -16.11
CA LEU A 143 8.66 -23.59 -17.38
C LEU A 143 9.70 -24.69 -17.50
#